data_AF-A0A1I6UH97-F1
#
_entry.id   AF-A0A1I6UH97-F1
#
_cell.length_a   1.000
_cell.length_b   1.000
_cell.length_c   1.000
_cell.angle_alpha   90.00
_cell.angle_beta   90.00
_cell.angle_gamma   90.00
#
_symmetry.space_group_name_H-M   'P 1'
#
loop_
_entity.id
_entity.type
_entity.pdbx_description
1 polymer ?
#
loop_
_entity_poly.entity_id
_entity_poly.type
_entity_poly.pdbx_seq_one_letter_code
_entity_poly.pdbx_strand_id
1 'polypeptide(L)'
;MFGLPECMAREPSVLNSSDADRADDDFPDSGSNDGLLHRRSYLKLAGSTTVAAALGSQTVGADEQEYEVIEANGQTIDIGDGETFENKLIDVSNGNSITIYPYGSSNVTIRNIGIKGVYRGEGFIISCADPDPSGENVIENVYIADGATKEGESFVHGPGAVFLHKDNEGHWDIRNCNVQGYPNNGWYFSNTASGGSVRFESCYGKNNGVTTYRVGGADDKIVDCVAYNDDTDYGQGYGGYSETNGRPVWVWEPGGVEIIDSHFAAGPYPSALVVDRGNGATMRGGAYSGNAQGSLEEIDVGSDPVLEPPEGVPTSAEEAAGGGRSSAPSSGEDESEESDEKEAQLENLLLFDGSDEDVSRYEFVVDGEIEKSDANGATLDDGDAIEDGTAHGVVADWKDAFRFSGSLEELTVDGPATVYCNDEKIDPSDYGEELPHTLEVDGSGTPTSFEITVDGTVELAGDADPGDEVTAISGSTVQSSVTDGTQTFDFSGTLTDVSFTDGEAMVSLDGERIDISEYGDQSLLPHALVIDGTDAEGPSSYSFEVDGRVVQSGYREATIDDEDVIDDGAVRGAVAGWLDAYWFDGDIQSLTIIGDASADIQYNARDQ
;
A
#
# COMPACT_ATOMS: atom_id res chain seq x y z
N MET A 1 67.48 8.51 29.73
CA MET A 1 68.67 7.86 29.16
C MET A 1 68.14 6.87 28.14
N PHE A 2 68.39 7.10 26.85
CA PHE A 2 67.64 6.52 25.71
C PHE A 2 66.15 6.92 25.70
N GLY A 3 65.45 6.91 24.55
CA GLY A 3 65.94 6.80 23.17
C GLY A 3 64.81 6.48 22.18
N LEU A 4 64.60 7.31 21.15
CA LEU A 4 63.66 7.07 20.05
C LEU A 4 64.27 6.16 18.96
N PRO A 5 63.45 5.66 18.04
CA PRO A 5 63.74 5.82 16.61
C PRO A 5 62.56 6.37 15.79
N GLU A 6 62.86 6.88 14.60
CA GLU A 6 61.91 7.50 13.66
C GLU A 6 61.61 6.60 12.43
N CYS A 7 60.51 6.94 11.75
CA CYS A 7 60.21 6.89 10.32
C CYS A 7 61.08 6.07 9.33
N MET A 8 60.41 5.43 8.38
CA MET A 8 60.87 5.46 6.97
C MET A 8 59.69 5.34 5.98
N ALA A 9 59.70 6.16 4.93
CA ALA A 9 58.71 6.13 3.84
C ALA A 9 59.17 5.22 2.68
N ARG A 10 58.28 4.94 1.73
CA ARG A 10 58.54 4.17 0.49
C ARG A 10 58.20 5.00 -0.74
N GLU A 11 59.07 4.93 -1.76
CA GLU A 11 58.88 5.21 -3.20
C GLU A 11 60.27 4.97 -3.89
N PRO A 12 60.39 4.81 -5.22
CA PRO A 12 59.82 3.72 -6.02
C PRO A 12 60.87 3.08 -6.97
N SER A 13 60.51 2.09 -7.79
CA SER A 13 61.28 1.70 -9.00
C SER A 13 60.41 0.97 -10.03
N VAL A 14 60.87 0.93 -11.29
CA VAL A 14 60.02 0.68 -12.48
C VAL A 14 60.60 -0.44 -13.39
N LEU A 15 59.69 -1.25 -13.95
CA LEU A 15 59.74 -2.17 -15.11
C LEU A 15 61.10 -2.54 -15.76
N ASN A 16 61.23 -3.82 -16.15
CA ASN A 16 61.69 -4.16 -17.50
C ASN A 16 61.08 -5.49 -18.02
N SER A 17 61.37 -5.85 -19.27
CA SER A 17 60.53 -6.70 -20.14
C SER A 17 61.05 -8.11 -20.50
N SER A 18 60.16 -8.84 -21.21
CA SER A 18 60.39 -9.74 -22.37
C SER A 18 60.14 -11.26 -22.22
N ASP A 19 59.72 -11.83 -23.36
CA ASP A 19 59.50 -13.26 -23.71
C ASP A 19 58.37 -13.99 -22.93
N ALA A 20 57.20 -14.39 -23.45
CA ALA A 20 56.67 -14.77 -24.79
C ALA A 20 56.76 -16.27 -25.16
N ASP A 21 55.60 -16.95 -25.22
CA ASP A 21 55.21 -17.80 -26.36
C ASP A 21 53.68 -18.09 -26.37
N ARG A 22 53.16 -18.72 -27.44
CA ARG A 22 51.70 -18.88 -27.75
C ARG A 22 51.09 -20.23 -27.35
N ALA A 23 49.76 -20.24 -27.16
CA ALA A 23 48.86 -21.18 -27.84
C ALA A 23 47.42 -20.64 -27.95
N ASP A 24 46.89 -20.71 -29.17
CA ASP A 24 45.51 -20.46 -29.64
C ASP A 24 44.54 -21.55 -29.07
N ASP A 25 43.21 -21.59 -29.21
CA ASP A 25 42.13 -21.05 -30.09
C ASP A 25 40.84 -20.99 -29.20
N ASP A 26 39.66 -20.38 -29.48
CA ASP A 26 39.09 -19.42 -30.47
C ASP A 26 37.69 -18.95 -29.92
N PHE A 27 37.13 -17.82 -30.41
CA PHE A 27 35.72 -17.39 -30.23
C PHE A 27 35.32 -16.40 -31.36
N PRO A 28 34.16 -16.54 -32.05
CA PRO A 28 33.87 -15.81 -33.28
C PRO A 28 33.25 -14.40 -33.12
N ASP A 29 33.55 -13.52 -34.07
CA ASP A 29 32.98 -12.19 -34.30
C ASP A 29 31.85 -12.22 -35.35
N SER A 30 30.82 -11.38 -35.20
CA SER A 30 29.90 -11.03 -36.30
C SER A 30 29.30 -9.61 -36.23
N GLY A 31 30.07 -8.61 -36.64
CA GLY A 31 29.70 -7.80 -37.82
C GLY A 31 28.62 -6.70 -37.69
N SER A 32 29.07 -5.46 -37.57
CA SER A 32 28.27 -4.23 -37.78
C SER A 32 27.91 -3.98 -39.26
N ASN A 33 26.84 -3.22 -39.51
CA ASN A 33 26.52 -2.61 -40.82
C ASN A 33 25.94 -1.19 -40.67
N ASP A 34 26.69 -0.17 -41.11
CA ASP A 34 26.21 1.22 -41.28
C ASP A 34 25.25 1.36 -42.49
N GLY A 35 24.19 2.18 -42.38
CA GLY A 35 23.03 2.06 -43.29
C GLY A 35 22.21 3.29 -43.71
N LEU A 36 22.64 4.55 -43.48
CA LEU A 36 21.90 5.81 -43.84
C LEU A 36 20.63 6.05 -42.97
N LEU A 37 20.24 7.27 -42.57
CA LEU A 37 20.23 8.56 -43.28
C LEU A 37 20.75 9.76 -42.45
N HIS A 38 20.65 10.97 -43.00
CA HIS A 38 21.31 12.18 -42.50
C HIS A 38 20.37 13.25 -41.95
N ARG A 39 20.67 13.69 -40.71
CA ARG A 39 20.83 15.09 -40.26
C ARG A 39 19.78 16.16 -40.65
N ARG A 40 19.19 16.75 -39.58
CA ARG A 40 18.91 18.20 -39.31
C ARG A 40 17.48 18.78 -39.45
N SER A 41 16.97 19.13 -38.27
CA SER A 41 16.63 20.49 -37.77
C SER A 41 15.23 21.09 -37.95
N TYR A 42 14.59 21.29 -36.78
CA TYR A 42 13.77 22.43 -36.35
C TYR A 42 12.65 22.96 -37.26
N LEU A 43 11.41 22.75 -36.81
CA LEU A 43 10.39 23.82 -36.79
C LEU A 43 9.34 23.53 -35.70
N LYS A 44 8.99 24.54 -34.90
CA LYS A 44 7.85 24.48 -33.96
C LYS A 44 6.53 24.69 -34.73
N LEU A 45 5.55 23.80 -34.58
CA LEU A 45 4.15 24.20 -34.34
C LEU A 45 3.23 23.01 -33.96
N ALA A 46 2.38 23.24 -32.96
CA ALA A 46 1.05 22.65 -32.73
C ALA A 46 0.81 21.13 -32.90
N GLY A 47 0.60 20.46 -31.75
CA GLY A 47 -0.58 19.60 -31.54
C GLY A 47 -0.65 18.24 -32.23
N SER A 48 0.01 17.25 -31.66
CA SER A 48 -0.36 15.83 -31.82
C SER A 48 0.25 14.98 -30.70
N THR A 49 -0.59 14.49 -29.77
CA THR A 49 -0.21 13.35 -28.92
C THR A 49 0.07 12.15 -29.81
N THR A 50 1.13 11.39 -29.49
CA THR A 50 1.45 10.13 -30.19
C THR A 50 1.46 9.02 -29.15
N VAL A 51 0.34 8.30 -29.08
CA VAL A 51 0.13 7.19 -28.15
C VAL A 51 1.06 6.03 -28.48
N ALA A 52 1.65 5.43 -27.44
CA ALA A 52 2.15 4.06 -27.47
C ALA A 52 1.08 3.15 -26.85
N ALA A 53 0.74 2.06 -27.53
CA ALA A 53 -0.26 1.07 -27.14
C ALA A 53 0.04 -0.25 -27.89
N ALA A 54 -0.51 -1.41 -27.57
CA ALA A 54 -1.58 -1.78 -26.62
C ALA A 54 -1.18 -3.12 -25.93
N LEU A 55 -1.91 -3.70 -24.98
CA LEU A 55 -3.35 -4.02 -24.90
C LEU A 55 -3.88 -3.74 -23.48
N GLY A 56 -5.11 -3.25 -23.28
CA GLY A 56 -6.08 -2.72 -24.24
C GLY A 56 -7.04 -1.76 -23.51
N SER A 57 -7.39 -0.64 -24.15
CA SER A 57 -8.23 0.39 -23.51
C SER A 57 -9.71 0.15 -23.81
N GLN A 58 -10.48 -0.04 -22.74
CA GLN A 58 -11.87 0.40 -22.70
C GLN A 58 -11.94 1.69 -21.87
N THR A 59 -12.94 2.53 -22.15
CA THR A 59 -13.15 3.80 -21.42
C THR A 59 -14.15 3.56 -20.30
N VAL A 60 -13.65 3.52 -19.07
CA VAL A 60 -14.47 3.38 -17.85
C VAL A 60 -15.37 4.62 -17.69
N GLY A 61 -16.44 4.48 -16.89
CA GLY A 61 -17.10 5.61 -16.24
C GLY A 61 -16.12 6.41 -15.36
N ALA A 62 -16.59 7.51 -14.80
CA ALA A 62 -15.79 8.36 -13.92
C ALA A 62 -16.67 8.74 -12.73
N ASP A 63 -16.59 7.90 -11.71
CA ASP A 63 -17.27 8.02 -10.42
C ASP A 63 -16.16 8.01 -9.35
N GLU A 64 -16.27 8.89 -8.36
CA GLU A 64 -15.11 9.72 -7.98
C GLU A 64 -14.30 9.23 -6.76
N GLN A 65 -13.83 7.96 -6.76
CA GLN A 65 -12.65 7.61 -5.97
C GLN A 65 -11.43 8.38 -6.53
N GLU A 66 -11.01 9.45 -5.85
CA GLU A 66 -9.87 10.28 -6.28
C GLU A 66 -8.52 9.52 -6.29
N TYR A 67 -8.48 8.30 -5.76
CA TYR A 67 -7.29 7.44 -5.64
C TYR A 67 -7.59 5.94 -5.84
N GLU A 68 -6.53 5.17 -6.08
CA GLU A 68 -6.55 3.71 -6.25
C GLU A 68 -6.03 3.04 -4.97
N VAL A 69 -6.67 1.94 -4.55
CA VAL A 69 -6.25 1.16 -3.37
C VAL A 69 -5.27 0.05 -3.78
N ILE A 70 -4.18 -0.13 -3.03
CA ILE A 70 -3.20 -1.21 -3.21
C ILE A 70 -3.02 -1.95 -1.89
N GLU A 71 -3.37 -3.24 -1.84
CA GLU A 71 -3.03 -4.10 -0.71
C GLU A 71 -1.56 -4.55 -0.75
N ALA A 72 -0.90 -4.52 0.40
CA ALA A 72 0.43 -5.09 0.57
C ALA A 72 0.38 -6.63 0.52
N ASN A 73 1.28 -7.21 -0.27
CA ASN A 73 1.40 -8.64 -0.55
C ASN A 73 2.88 -9.05 -0.76
N GLY A 74 3.83 -8.26 -0.23
CA GLY A 74 5.27 -8.45 -0.39
C GLY A 74 5.88 -7.79 -1.63
N GLN A 75 5.08 -7.12 -2.46
CA GLN A 75 5.50 -6.61 -3.75
C GLN A 75 6.45 -5.39 -3.70
N THR A 76 7.26 -5.26 -4.75
CA THR A 76 8.01 -4.05 -5.06
C THR A 76 7.36 -3.34 -6.24
N ILE A 77 7.15 -2.03 -6.13
CA ILE A 77 6.65 -1.15 -7.20
C ILE A 77 7.84 -0.36 -7.75
N ASP A 78 8.41 -0.83 -8.86
CA ASP A 78 9.43 -0.10 -9.61
C ASP A 78 8.83 1.19 -10.23
N ILE A 79 9.59 2.29 -10.23
CA ILE A 79 9.20 3.55 -10.88
C ILE A 79 10.32 4.01 -11.83
N GLY A 80 10.00 4.22 -13.11
CA GLY A 80 10.94 4.53 -14.19
C GLY A 80 11.25 6.02 -14.39
N ASP A 81 12.19 6.30 -15.30
CA ASP A 81 12.61 7.66 -15.67
C ASP A 81 11.43 8.55 -16.11
N GLY A 82 11.19 9.64 -15.36
CA GLY A 82 10.13 10.61 -15.66
C GLY A 82 8.71 10.13 -15.37
N GLU A 83 8.54 8.99 -14.69
CA GLU A 83 7.23 8.46 -14.34
C GLU A 83 6.61 9.16 -13.13
N THR A 84 5.28 9.09 -13.03
CA THR A 84 4.49 9.63 -11.92
C THR A 84 3.69 8.50 -11.30
N PHE A 85 3.94 8.24 -10.02
CA PHE A 85 3.16 7.32 -9.19
C PHE A 85 2.32 8.19 -8.25
N GLU A 86 1.02 8.28 -8.55
CA GLU A 86 0.12 9.24 -7.89
C GLU A 86 -1.23 8.67 -7.49
N ASN A 87 -1.82 9.28 -6.45
CA ASN A 87 -3.16 9.03 -5.93
C ASN A 87 -3.35 7.56 -5.55
N LYS A 88 -2.76 7.16 -4.42
CA LYS A 88 -2.79 5.77 -3.91
C LYS A 88 -3.05 5.71 -2.42
N LEU A 89 -3.94 4.82 -2.00
CA LEU A 89 -4.07 4.37 -0.62
C LEU A 89 -3.49 2.95 -0.54
N ILE A 90 -2.41 2.78 0.22
CA ILE A 90 -1.66 1.52 0.30
C ILE A 90 -1.90 0.90 1.67
N ASP A 91 -2.61 -0.22 1.73
CA ASP A 91 -2.96 -0.89 2.99
C ASP A 91 -1.89 -1.93 3.36
N VAL A 92 -1.28 -1.76 4.54
CA VAL A 92 -0.31 -2.68 5.16
C VAL A 92 -0.86 -3.34 6.45
N SER A 93 -2.14 -3.15 6.76
CA SER A 93 -2.78 -3.61 8.01
C SER A 93 -2.81 -5.14 8.13
N ASN A 94 -2.90 -5.84 6.99
CA ASN A 94 -2.78 -7.29 6.86
C ASN A 94 -1.41 -7.82 7.36
N GLY A 95 -0.39 -6.96 7.48
CA GLY A 95 0.93 -7.27 8.02
C GLY A 95 1.98 -7.67 6.98
N ASN A 96 1.61 -7.71 5.70
CA ASN A 96 2.55 -7.92 4.60
C ASN A 96 3.44 -6.69 4.39
N SER A 97 4.54 -6.87 3.66
CA SER A 97 5.44 -5.77 3.27
C SER A 97 5.06 -5.19 1.89
N ILE A 98 5.56 -3.99 1.62
CA ILE A 98 5.59 -3.37 0.29
C ILE A 98 6.87 -2.51 0.18
N THR A 99 7.32 -2.21 -1.04
CA THR A 99 8.40 -1.25 -1.28
C THR A 99 8.17 -0.47 -2.57
N ILE A 100 8.14 0.86 -2.50
CA ILE A 100 8.12 1.77 -3.65
C ILE A 100 9.58 2.09 -4.02
N TYR A 101 9.94 1.86 -5.28
CA TYR A 101 11.34 1.67 -5.68
C TYR A 101 11.75 2.49 -6.93
N PRO A 102 11.86 3.82 -6.83
CA PRO A 102 12.49 4.67 -7.84
C PRO A 102 14.03 4.61 -7.72
N TYR A 103 14.61 3.41 -7.79
CA TYR A 103 16.06 3.22 -7.72
C TYR A 103 16.67 3.16 -9.13
N GLY A 104 17.63 4.04 -9.40
CA GLY A 104 18.30 4.11 -10.70
C GLY A 104 17.54 4.94 -11.74
N SER A 105 16.44 5.58 -11.33
CA SER A 105 15.53 6.37 -12.18
C SER A 105 15.62 7.87 -11.83
N SER A 106 15.34 8.70 -12.83
CA SER A 106 15.57 10.15 -12.78
C SER A 106 14.32 10.95 -13.15
N ASN A 107 14.08 12.07 -12.45
CA ASN A 107 12.90 12.94 -12.62
C ASN A 107 11.56 12.28 -12.24
N VAL A 108 11.56 11.37 -11.26
CA VAL A 108 10.33 10.71 -10.80
C VAL A 108 9.43 11.68 -10.00
N THR A 109 8.13 11.41 -9.98
CA THR A 109 7.18 12.05 -9.06
C THR A 109 6.41 10.98 -8.29
N ILE A 110 6.55 10.96 -6.97
CA ILE A 110 5.70 10.19 -6.05
C ILE A 110 4.79 11.20 -5.36
N ARG A 111 3.47 11.05 -5.43
CA ARG A 111 2.57 12.00 -4.76
C ARG A 111 1.22 11.48 -4.38
N ASN A 112 0.58 12.13 -3.42
CA ASN A 112 -0.76 11.78 -2.98
C ASN A 112 -0.82 10.29 -2.58
N ILE A 113 0.09 9.88 -1.68
CA ILE A 113 0.25 8.48 -1.27
C ILE A 113 -0.01 8.36 0.23
N GLY A 114 -1.07 7.64 0.60
CA GLY A 114 -1.32 7.22 1.97
C GLY A 114 -0.81 5.80 2.21
N ILE A 115 -0.13 5.57 3.33
CA ILE A 115 0.12 4.22 3.87
C ILE A 115 -0.80 4.02 5.08
N LYS A 116 -1.72 3.06 4.97
CA LYS A 116 -2.75 2.74 5.96
C LYS A 116 -2.36 1.48 6.76
N GLY A 117 -2.44 1.56 8.08
CA GLY A 117 -2.10 0.48 9.00
C GLY A 117 -0.64 0.51 9.49
N VAL A 118 -0.42 -0.08 10.67
CA VAL A 118 0.90 -0.16 11.30
C VAL A 118 1.77 -1.21 10.58
N TYR A 119 2.85 -0.77 9.94
CA TYR A 119 3.72 -1.61 9.11
C TYR A 119 4.46 -2.68 9.94
N ARG A 120 4.54 -3.91 9.41
CA ARG A 120 5.20 -5.06 10.06
C ARG A 120 6.35 -5.68 9.24
N GLY A 121 6.66 -5.15 8.06
CA GLY A 121 7.79 -5.60 7.24
C GLY A 121 9.16 -5.14 7.78
N GLU A 122 10.24 -5.83 7.40
CA GLU A 122 11.63 -5.50 7.81
C GLU A 122 12.32 -4.43 6.94
N GLY A 123 11.60 -3.85 5.97
CA GLY A 123 12.15 -3.02 4.90
C GLY A 123 12.12 -1.51 5.13
N PHE A 124 12.23 -0.76 4.02
CA PHE A 124 11.83 0.64 3.93
C PHE A 124 10.65 0.75 2.96
N ILE A 125 9.63 1.56 3.31
CA ILE A 125 8.46 1.78 2.44
C ILE A 125 8.87 2.38 1.09
N ILE A 126 9.80 3.35 1.09
CA ILE A 126 10.35 3.95 -0.13
C ILE A 126 11.88 3.80 -0.13
N SER A 127 12.43 3.28 -1.23
CA SER A 127 13.86 3.05 -1.41
C SER A 127 14.33 3.65 -2.74
N CYS A 128 15.01 4.80 -2.69
CA CYS A 128 15.27 5.66 -3.84
C CYS A 128 16.75 5.96 -4.10
N ALA A 129 17.10 6.24 -5.35
CA ALA A 129 18.33 6.94 -5.75
C ALA A 129 18.28 7.33 -7.23
N ASP A 130 18.59 8.59 -7.54
CA ASP A 130 18.72 9.09 -8.90
C ASP A 130 20.20 9.21 -9.29
N PRO A 131 20.71 8.43 -10.27
CA PRO A 131 22.11 8.44 -10.68
C PRO A 131 22.47 9.56 -11.68
N ASP A 132 21.53 10.41 -12.11
CA ASP A 132 21.81 11.56 -12.97
C ASP A 132 21.99 12.85 -12.13
N PRO A 133 23.17 13.52 -12.16
CA PRO A 133 23.41 14.79 -11.47
C PRO A 133 22.61 15.99 -12.02
N SER A 134 21.65 15.76 -12.92
CA SER A 134 20.69 16.74 -13.44
C SER A 134 19.23 16.28 -13.38
N GLY A 135 18.94 15.17 -12.70
CA GLY A 135 17.56 14.74 -12.41
C GLY A 135 16.96 15.48 -11.21
N GLU A 136 15.68 15.82 -11.32
CA GLU A 136 14.91 16.64 -10.37
C GLU A 136 13.65 15.87 -9.95
N ASN A 137 13.69 15.22 -8.78
CA ASN A 137 12.66 14.28 -8.32
C ASN A 137 11.74 14.91 -7.27
N VAL A 138 10.50 14.44 -7.18
CA VAL A 138 9.48 14.96 -6.25
C VAL A 138 8.89 13.84 -5.38
N ILE A 139 8.75 14.11 -4.07
CA ILE A 139 7.85 13.39 -3.16
C ILE A 139 6.93 14.43 -2.51
N GLU A 140 5.65 14.49 -2.90
CA GLU A 140 4.71 15.52 -2.38
C GLU A 140 3.40 14.93 -1.84
N ASN A 141 2.88 15.47 -0.73
CA ASN A 141 1.63 15.02 -0.11
C ASN A 141 1.60 13.50 0.17
N VAL A 142 2.52 13.03 1.03
CA VAL A 142 2.69 11.61 1.34
C VAL A 142 2.58 11.36 2.85
N TYR A 143 1.72 10.43 3.25
CA TYR A 143 1.48 10.01 4.63
C TYR A 143 2.05 8.62 4.90
N ILE A 144 3.04 8.53 5.79
CA ILE A 144 3.69 7.29 6.22
C ILE A 144 3.81 7.34 7.75
N ALA A 145 2.66 7.39 8.45
CA ALA A 145 2.59 7.87 9.84
C ALA A 145 1.80 7.03 10.85
N ASP A 146 1.17 5.94 10.42
CA ASP A 146 0.65 4.89 11.34
C ASP A 146 1.78 4.13 12.07
N GLY A 147 3.04 4.33 11.64
CA GLY A 147 4.23 3.76 12.26
C GLY A 147 4.54 2.33 11.85
N ALA A 148 5.53 1.74 12.53
CA ALA A 148 5.97 0.38 12.27
C ALA A 148 6.42 -0.34 13.54
N THR A 149 6.25 -1.67 13.58
CA THR A 149 6.69 -2.51 14.70
C THR A 149 7.98 -3.26 14.37
N LYS A 150 8.59 -3.93 15.36
CA LYS A 150 9.69 -4.88 15.16
C LYS A 150 9.23 -6.35 15.12
N GLU A 151 7.95 -6.61 14.82
CA GLU A 151 7.35 -7.95 14.88
C GLU A 151 7.67 -8.80 13.63
N GLY A 152 8.95 -9.15 13.47
CA GLY A 152 9.44 -10.04 12.40
C GLY A 152 10.97 -10.03 12.19
N GLU A 153 11.69 -9.11 12.83
CA GLU A 153 12.94 -8.60 12.27
C GLU A 153 14.23 -9.35 12.61
N SER A 154 15.19 -9.25 11.69
CA SER A 154 16.59 -9.67 11.86
C SER A 154 17.58 -8.52 12.12
N PHE A 155 17.16 -7.26 11.96
CA PHE A 155 18.04 -6.08 11.94
C PHE A 155 18.12 -5.33 13.28
N VAL A 156 19.15 -4.47 13.46
CA VAL A 156 19.41 -3.79 14.75
C VAL A 156 18.45 -2.62 15.03
N HIS A 157 18.22 -1.78 14.02
CA HIS A 157 17.43 -0.54 14.13
C HIS A 157 15.97 -0.72 13.73
N GLY A 158 15.69 -1.71 12.89
CA GLY A 158 14.35 -2.07 12.44
C GLY A 158 13.92 -1.40 11.12
N PRO A 159 12.61 -1.23 10.86
CA PRO A 159 12.11 -0.69 9.60
C PRO A 159 12.14 0.83 9.62
N GLY A 160 12.30 1.45 8.45
CA GLY A 160 12.25 2.90 8.26
C GLY A 160 11.25 3.29 7.20
N ALA A 161 10.92 4.58 7.10
CA ALA A 161 9.97 5.01 6.07
C ALA A 161 10.67 5.15 4.70
N VAL A 162 11.68 6.02 4.60
CA VAL A 162 12.34 6.33 3.32
C VAL A 162 13.87 6.28 3.42
N PHE A 163 14.51 5.58 2.48
CA PHE A 163 15.97 5.49 2.37
C PHE A 163 16.47 5.95 1.00
N LEU A 164 17.29 7.02 1.01
CA LEU A 164 18.07 7.44 -0.16
C LEU A 164 19.40 6.67 -0.18
N HIS A 165 19.70 5.95 -1.26
CA HIS A 165 20.95 5.20 -1.37
C HIS A 165 22.15 6.07 -1.74
N LYS A 166 23.35 5.55 -1.45
CA LYS A 166 24.67 6.17 -1.71
C LYS A 166 25.05 6.42 -3.18
N ASP A 167 24.26 5.90 -4.12
CA ASP A 167 24.50 6.03 -5.56
C ASP A 167 23.65 7.16 -6.19
N ASN A 168 23.02 7.99 -5.36
CA ASN A 168 22.32 9.19 -5.78
C ASN A 168 23.29 10.34 -6.16
N GLU A 169 23.14 10.90 -7.34
CA GLU A 169 23.72 12.17 -7.79
C GLU A 169 22.65 13.28 -8.00
N GLY A 170 21.36 12.95 -8.15
CA GLY A 170 20.25 13.89 -8.43
C GLY A 170 19.67 14.65 -7.22
N HIS A 171 18.69 15.52 -7.47
CA HIS A 171 17.97 16.31 -6.46
C HIS A 171 16.61 15.68 -6.08
N TRP A 172 16.19 15.89 -4.83
CA TRP A 172 14.88 15.48 -4.31
C TRP A 172 14.19 16.66 -3.60
N ASP A 173 13.04 17.08 -4.13
CA ASP A 173 12.12 18.03 -3.49
C ASP A 173 11.03 17.24 -2.76
N ILE A 174 11.01 17.35 -1.43
CA ILE A 174 10.13 16.58 -0.54
C ILE A 174 9.28 17.54 0.26
N ARG A 175 7.98 17.62 -0.06
CA ARG A 175 7.08 18.63 0.49
C ARG A 175 5.75 18.09 0.98
N ASN A 176 5.13 18.75 1.95
CA ASN A 176 3.80 18.38 2.42
C ASN A 176 3.71 16.92 2.90
N CYS A 177 4.77 16.33 3.45
CA CYS A 177 4.81 14.91 3.85
C CYS A 177 4.77 14.71 5.36
N ASN A 178 4.14 13.62 5.81
CA ASN A 178 3.97 13.25 7.21
C ASN A 178 4.63 11.87 7.47
N VAL A 179 5.65 11.80 8.35
CA VAL A 179 6.32 10.52 8.69
C VAL A 179 6.45 10.29 10.18
N GLN A 180 5.86 9.22 10.70
CA GLN A 180 5.83 8.98 12.15
C GLN A 180 6.01 7.52 12.53
N GLY A 181 6.48 7.27 13.75
CA GLY A 181 6.41 5.96 14.39
C GLY A 181 7.36 4.89 13.84
N TYR A 182 8.37 5.23 13.03
CA TYR A 182 9.32 4.25 12.52
C TYR A 182 10.44 3.96 13.52
N PRO A 183 10.71 2.68 13.88
CA PRO A 183 11.78 2.34 14.81
C PRO A 183 13.19 2.73 14.33
N ASN A 184 13.40 2.84 13.00
CA ASN A 184 14.65 3.25 12.38
C ASN A 184 14.66 4.77 12.09
N ASN A 185 14.82 5.19 10.84
CA ASN A 185 14.78 6.60 10.43
C ASN A 185 13.44 6.88 9.70
N GLY A 186 12.93 8.11 9.81
CA GLY A 186 11.88 8.60 8.92
C GLY A 186 12.48 8.85 7.52
N TRP A 187 13.14 9.99 7.36
CA TRP A 187 13.88 10.35 6.15
C TRP A 187 15.38 10.04 6.32
N TYR A 188 15.85 8.91 5.80
CA TYR A 188 17.26 8.52 5.81
C TYR A 188 17.99 9.02 4.55
N PHE A 189 18.31 10.32 4.54
CA PHE A 189 18.90 11.02 3.39
C PHE A 189 20.37 11.41 3.52
N SER A 190 21.07 11.09 4.63
CA SER A 190 22.49 11.49 4.82
C SER A 190 23.48 10.96 3.76
N ASN A 191 23.05 10.11 2.83
CA ASN A 191 23.84 9.74 1.65
C ASN A 191 24.05 10.90 0.67
N THR A 192 23.29 12.00 0.77
CA THR A 192 23.58 13.31 0.11
C THR A 192 24.98 13.85 0.45
N ALA A 193 25.60 13.38 1.54
CA ALA A 193 27.02 13.59 1.84
C ALA A 193 27.99 13.11 0.73
N SER A 194 27.53 12.23 -0.18
CA SER A 194 28.33 11.63 -1.26
C SER A 194 27.99 12.17 -2.66
N GLY A 195 26.75 12.62 -2.88
CA GLY A 195 26.24 13.08 -4.18
C GLY A 195 24.77 13.53 -4.09
N GLY A 196 24.36 14.45 -4.97
CA GLY A 196 23.01 15.02 -4.97
C GLY A 196 22.68 15.89 -3.76
N SER A 197 21.39 16.14 -3.54
CA SER A 197 20.88 16.97 -2.44
C SER A 197 19.39 16.74 -2.19
N VAL A 198 18.89 17.12 -1.02
CA VAL A 198 17.46 17.09 -0.69
C VAL A 198 16.94 18.41 -0.13
N ARG A 199 15.73 18.81 -0.54
CA ARG A 199 14.94 19.89 0.07
C ARG A 199 13.74 19.28 0.77
N PHE A 200 13.62 19.50 2.08
CA PHE A 200 12.36 19.32 2.80
C PHE A 200 11.66 20.68 2.92
N GLU A 201 10.37 20.75 2.62
CA GLU A 201 9.54 21.97 2.70
C GLU A 201 8.16 21.66 3.27
N SER A 202 7.76 22.31 4.37
CA SER A 202 6.45 22.12 5.02
C SER A 202 6.13 20.64 5.27
N CYS A 203 7.04 19.92 5.93
CA CYS A 203 6.87 18.49 6.28
C CYS A 203 6.77 18.29 7.79
N TYR A 204 6.11 17.22 8.22
CA TYR A 204 5.97 16.83 9.62
C TYR A 204 6.62 15.46 9.89
N GLY A 205 7.10 15.22 11.10
CA GLY A 205 7.37 13.84 11.52
C GLY A 205 7.74 13.60 12.98
N LYS A 206 7.28 12.46 13.52
CA LYS A 206 7.16 12.21 14.96
C LYS A 206 7.70 10.85 15.38
N ASN A 207 8.39 10.75 16.52
CA ASN A 207 8.77 9.48 17.16
C ASN A 207 9.57 8.49 16.28
N ASN A 208 10.38 9.00 15.36
CA ASN A 208 11.26 8.18 14.53
C ASN A 208 12.54 7.82 15.32
N GLY A 209 12.74 6.53 15.60
CA GLY A 209 13.59 6.03 16.69
C GLY A 209 15.07 6.40 16.62
N VAL A 210 15.64 6.49 15.42
CA VAL A 210 16.99 6.97 15.16
C VAL A 210 16.98 8.49 14.95
N THR A 211 16.20 8.97 13.98
CA THR A 211 15.89 10.40 13.73
C THR A 211 14.75 10.58 12.73
N THR A 212 14.04 11.72 12.77
CA THR A 212 13.06 12.09 11.71
C THR A 212 13.77 12.53 10.44
N TYR A 213 14.58 13.60 10.48
CA TYR A 213 15.36 14.07 9.33
C TYR A 213 16.83 13.68 9.48
N ARG A 214 17.35 12.85 8.58
CA ARG A 214 18.77 12.53 8.49
C ARG A 214 19.35 13.04 7.17
N VAL A 215 20.26 13.98 7.24
CA VAL A 215 20.80 14.74 6.09
C VAL A 215 22.32 14.85 6.19
N GLY A 216 23.01 15.33 5.15
CA GLY A 216 24.49 15.34 5.15
C GLY A 216 25.18 16.11 4.03
N GLY A 217 24.46 16.48 2.96
CA GLY A 217 24.93 17.35 1.90
C GLY A 217 25.12 18.79 2.37
N ALA A 218 25.89 19.57 1.61
CA ALA A 218 26.08 20.99 1.86
C ALA A 218 24.98 21.87 1.22
N ASP A 219 24.28 21.33 0.22
CA ASP A 219 23.17 21.96 -0.47
C ASP A 219 21.79 21.48 0.04
N ASP A 220 21.78 20.55 1.01
CA ASP A 220 20.56 20.05 1.69
C ASP A 220 19.84 21.17 2.46
N LYS A 221 18.51 21.13 2.46
CA LYS A 221 17.65 22.11 3.14
C LYS A 221 16.50 21.48 3.90
N ILE A 222 16.15 22.10 5.03
CA ILE A 222 14.94 21.81 5.80
C ILE A 222 14.23 23.15 6.01
N VAL A 223 13.01 23.31 5.49
CA VAL A 223 12.26 24.59 5.51
C VAL A 223 10.85 24.35 6.02
N ASP A 224 10.37 25.19 6.94
CA ASP A 224 9.00 25.13 7.49
C ASP A 224 8.61 23.75 8.05
N CYS A 225 9.59 22.92 8.42
CA CYS A 225 9.36 21.54 8.86
C CYS A 225 9.17 21.46 10.38
N VAL A 226 8.33 20.52 10.81
CA VAL A 226 8.04 20.28 12.23
C VAL A 226 8.42 18.84 12.60
N ALA A 227 9.23 18.64 13.64
CA ALA A 227 9.48 17.29 14.14
C ALA A 227 9.75 17.21 15.65
N TYR A 228 9.14 16.23 16.30
CA TYR A 228 9.34 15.98 17.72
C TYR A 228 9.24 14.52 18.11
N ASN A 229 9.57 14.24 19.38
CA ASN A 229 9.32 12.96 20.01
C ASN A 229 8.51 13.18 21.30
N ASP A 230 7.69 12.21 21.69
CA ASP A 230 6.95 12.19 22.96
C ASP A 230 6.89 10.75 23.53
N ASP A 231 5.76 10.36 24.14
CA ASP A 231 5.49 9.02 24.67
C ASP A 231 4.29 8.31 23.99
N THR A 232 3.98 8.66 22.73
CA THR A 232 3.02 7.92 21.88
C THR A 232 3.46 6.46 21.71
N ASP A 233 2.52 5.52 21.87
CA ASP A 233 2.75 4.08 21.71
C ASP A 233 2.10 3.59 20.40
N TYR A 234 2.93 3.16 19.45
CA TYR A 234 2.49 2.61 18.16
C TYR A 234 2.21 1.09 18.22
N GLY A 235 2.24 0.49 19.42
CA GLY A 235 1.68 -0.84 19.68
C GLY A 235 2.69 -1.93 20.04
N GLN A 236 2.24 -3.19 19.99
CA GLN A 236 3.07 -4.33 20.34
C GLN A 236 4.29 -4.42 19.41
N GLY A 237 5.46 -4.77 19.96
CA GLY A 237 6.69 -4.87 19.18
C GLY A 237 7.30 -3.54 18.70
N TYR A 238 6.61 -2.40 18.81
CA TYR A 238 7.24 -1.06 18.69
C TYR A 238 8.40 -0.89 19.70
N GLY A 239 8.32 -1.61 20.83
CA GLY A 239 9.52 -2.14 21.47
C GLY A 239 10.19 -1.23 22.50
N GLY A 240 9.44 -0.29 23.10
CA GLY A 240 9.79 0.33 24.38
C GLY A 240 11.19 0.96 24.45
N TYR A 241 11.58 1.69 23.40
CA TYR A 241 12.81 2.49 23.29
C TYR A 241 14.09 1.87 23.89
N SER A 242 14.68 0.93 23.14
CA SER A 242 16.11 0.60 23.29
C SER A 242 17.03 1.72 22.78
N GLU A 243 16.52 2.63 21.94
CA GLU A 243 17.26 3.77 21.41
C GLU A 243 17.02 5.05 22.25
N THR A 244 17.84 5.22 23.29
CA THR A 244 17.84 6.42 24.16
C THR A 244 18.31 7.71 23.47
N ASN A 245 18.25 7.76 22.13
CA ASN A 245 18.96 8.69 21.28
C ASN A 245 18.14 9.18 20.07
N GLY A 246 16.83 8.89 20.01
CA GLY A 246 15.96 9.44 18.96
C GLY A 246 15.97 10.97 18.95
N ARG A 247 15.78 11.59 17.78
CA ARG A 247 15.88 13.05 17.62
C ARG A 247 15.10 13.55 16.38
N PRO A 248 14.61 14.80 16.39
CA PRO A 248 14.11 15.46 15.20
C PRO A 248 15.12 15.51 14.03
N VAL A 249 16.35 15.99 14.27
CA VAL A 249 17.33 16.25 13.20
C VAL A 249 18.71 15.63 13.48
N TRP A 250 19.27 14.93 12.50
CA TRP A 250 20.66 14.51 12.43
C TRP A 250 21.34 14.99 11.15
N VAL A 251 22.27 15.94 11.28
CA VAL A 251 23.20 16.34 10.21
C VAL A 251 24.47 15.52 10.33
N TRP A 252 24.70 14.64 9.36
CA TRP A 252 25.89 13.77 9.25
C TRP A 252 27.07 14.51 8.60
N GLU A 253 28.28 13.93 8.62
CA GLU A 253 29.46 14.51 7.96
C GLU A 253 29.42 14.34 6.43
N PRO A 254 29.75 15.37 5.61
CA PRO A 254 30.41 16.63 5.96
C PRO A 254 29.47 17.74 6.47
N GLY A 255 28.17 17.66 6.17
CA GLY A 255 27.19 18.69 6.52
C GLY A 255 27.40 20.00 5.75
N GLY A 256 26.76 21.06 6.25
CA GLY A 256 26.59 22.36 5.58
C GLY A 256 25.12 22.79 5.48
N VAL A 257 24.20 21.85 5.75
CA VAL A 257 22.73 21.97 5.76
C VAL A 257 22.21 23.33 6.26
N GLU A 258 21.26 23.89 5.52
CA GLU A 258 20.51 25.09 5.93
C GLU A 258 19.10 24.73 6.39
N ILE A 259 18.79 25.09 7.63
CA ILE A 259 17.50 24.91 8.29
C ILE A 259 16.83 26.29 8.38
N ILE A 260 15.57 26.40 7.96
CA ILE A 260 14.84 27.67 7.84
C ILE A 260 13.44 27.51 8.44
N ASP A 261 13.07 28.42 9.34
CA ASP A 261 11.72 28.57 9.91
C ASP A 261 11.06 27.27 10.41
N SER A 262 11.89 26.31 10.83
CA SER A 262 11.49 24.96 11.23
C SER A 262 11.39 24.82 12.76
N HIS A 263 10.56 23.91 13.24
CA HIS A 263 10.26 23.73 14.66
C HIS A 263 10.56 22.31 15.18
N PHE A 264 11.36 22.21 16.24
CA PHE A 264 11.81 20.90 16.75
C PHE A 264 11.70 20.74 18.28
N ALA A 265 11.25 19.58 18.76
CA ALA A 265 11.30 19.26 20.19
C ALA A 265 11.92 17.88 20.48
N ALA A 266 12.91 17.85 21.37
CA ALA A 266 13.56 16.61 21.80
C ALA A 266 12.63 15.71 22.63
N GLY A 267 11.59 16.26 23.24
CA GLY A 267 10.71 15.53 24.17
C GLY A 267 11.50 14.90 25.31
N PRO A 268 11.37 13.58 25.55
CA PRO A 268 12.15 12.88 26.58
C PRO A 268 13.61 12.58 26.16
N TYR A 269 14.03 12.88 24.92
CA TYR A 269 15.35 12.53 24.38
C TYR A 269 16.44 13.58 24.66
N PRO A 270 17.74 13.20 24.55
CA PRO A 270 18.83 14.09 24.93
C PRO A 270 18.95 15.37 24.09
N SER A 271 18.62 15.33 22.80
CA SER A 271 18.87 16.42 21.84
C SER A 271 17.79 16.53 20.78
N ALA A 272 17.43 17.76 20.40
CA ALA A 272 16.57 18.06 19.26
C ALA A 272 17.35 17.98 17.93
N LEU A 273 18.57 18.53 17.94
CA LEU A 273 19.48 18.52 16.80
C LEU A 273 20.81 17.87 17.18
N VAL A 274 21.31 16.99 16.32
CA VAL A 274 22.68 16.46 16.38
C VAL A 274 23.39 16.75 15.07
N VAL A 275 24.46 17.54 15.14
CA VAL A 275 25.33 17.90 14.02
C VAL A 275 26.67 17.24 14.25
N ASP A 276 27.10 16.39 13.33
CA ASP A 276 28.39 15.73 13.39
C ASP A 276 29.55 16.68 12.96
N ARG A 277 30.73 16.12 12.73
CA ARG A 277 31.94 16.89 12.41
C ARG A 277 31.91 17.32 10.94
N GLY A 278 32.44 18.51 10.65
CA GLY A 278 32.57 18.99 9.28
C GLY A 278 32.25 20.47 9.18
N ASN A 279 31.41 20.83 8.22
CA ASN A 279 30.97 22.19 7.94
C ASN A 279 29.95 22.72 8.97
N GLY A 280 29.29 21.81 9.71
CA GLY A 280 28.25 22.14 10.68
C GLY A 280 26.86 22.20 10.03
N ALA A 281 25.98 23.03 10.60
CA ALA A 281 24.69 23.39 10.04
C ALA A 281 24.32 24.82 10.45
N THR A 282 23.42 25.47 9.70
CA THR A 282 22.87 26.80 10.06
C THR A 282 21.37 26.68 10.25
N MET A 283 20.83 27.23 11.36
CA MET A 283 19.38 27.37 11.58
C MET A 283 19.00 28.85 11.60
N ARG A 284 17.99 29.21 10.80
CA ARG A 284 17.44 30.57 10.66
C ARG A 284 15.98 30.58 11.04
N GLY A 285 15.59 31.44 11.98
CA GLY A 285 14.19 31.50 12.44
C GLY A 285 13.71 30.19 13.08
N GLY A 286 12.39 29.99 13.11
CA GLY A 286 11.78 28.84 13.77
C GLY A 286 12.12 28.76 15.27
N ALA A 287 12.08 27.57 15.86
CA ALA A 287 12.47 27.36 17.27
C ALA A 287 12.79 25.91 17.58
N TYR A 288 13.56 25.65 18.66
CA TYR A 288 13.66 24.28 19.18
C TYR A 288 13.67 24.18 20.72
N SER A 289 13.26 23.01 21.25
CA SER A 289 13.34 22.69 22.67
C SER A 289 14.11 21.38 22.92
N GLY A 290 14.93 21.37 23.97
CA GLY A 290 15.95 20.34 24.22
C GLY A 290 17.37 20.86 23.95
N ASN A 291 18.34 19.95 23.80
CA ASN A 291 19.73 20.34 23.49
C ASN A 291 20.01 20.32 21.98
N ALA A 292 20.95 21.14 21.52
CA ALA A 292 21.66 20.93 20.27
C ALA A 292 23.06 20.37 20.56
N GLN A 293 23.51 19.38 19.80
CA GLN A 293 24.87 18.85 19.86
C GLN A 293 25.61 19.19 18.56
N GLY A 294 26.85 19.66 18.64
CA GLY A 294 27.73 19.83 17.48
C GLY A 294 28.04 21.29 17.14
N SER A 295 28.15 21.57 15.85
CA SER A 295 28.46 22.90 15.30
C SER A 295 27.25 23.48 14.57
N LEU A 296 26.27 23.96 15.34
CA LEU A 296 25.11 24.69 14.84
C LEU A 296 25.37 26.20 14.92
N GLU A 297 25.08 26.95 13.85
CA GLU A 297 24.96 28.41 13.88
C GLU A 297 23.47 28.79 13.95
N GLU A 298 23.06 29.43 15.05
CA GLU A 298 21.67 29.83 15.31
C GLU A 298 21.48 31.33 15.01
N ILE A 299 20.52 31.66 14.16
CA ILE A 299 20.21 33.03 13.73
C ILE A 299 18.71 33.28 13.89
N ASP A 300 18.34 34.15 14.84
CA ASP A 300 16.95 34.51 15.18
C ASP A 300 16.04 33.32 15.56
N VAL A 301 16.64 32.21 16.03
CA VAL A 301 15.97 30.98 16.47
C VAL A 301 15.34 31.14 17.87
N GLY A 302 14.09 30.69 18.03
CA GLY A 302 13.37 30.66 19.30
C GLY A 302 13.60 29.39 20.14
N SER A 303 13.02 29.36 21.34
CA SER A 303 13.10 28.22 22.28
C SER A 303 11.74 27.60 22.63
N ASP A 304 10.70 27.92 21.86
CA ASP A 304 9.30 27.55 22.11
C ASP A 304 8.72 27.09 20.76
N PRO A 305 8.84 25.78 20.42
CA PRO A 305 8.47 25.28 19.09
C PRO A 305 6.96 25.08 18.95
N VAL A 306 6.42 25.43 17.77
CA VAL A 306 5.10 24.98 17.32
C VAL A 306 5.22 23.50 16.93
N LEU A 307 4.32 22.65 17.40
CA LEU A 307 4.39 21.19 17.23
C LEU A 307 3.18 20.59 16.48
N GLU A 308 2.32 21.44 15.91
CA GLU A 308 1.26 21.01 15.00
C GLU A 308 1.84 20.78 13.58
N PRO A 309 1.18 20.00 12.70
CA PRO A 309 1.54 19.90 11.29
C PRO A 309 1.51 21.27 10.57
N PRO A 310 2.47 21.55 9.65
CA PRO A 310 2.38 22.67 8.71
C PRO A 310 1.12 22.64 7.84
N GLU A 311 0.75 23.78 7.26
CA GLU A 311 -0.43 23.90 6.39
C GLU A 311 -0.32 22.96 5.17
N GLY A 312 -1.36 22.16 4.93
CA GLY A 312 -1.41 21.22 3.82
C GLY A 312 -0.51 19.99 3.99
N VAL A 313 -0.10 19.63 5.21
CA VAL A 313 0.47 18.30 5.51
C VAL A 313 -0.68 17.33 5.84
N PRO A 314 -0.79 16.18 5.15
CA PRO A 314 -1.87 15.23 5.38
C PRO A 314 -1.75 14.60 6.77
N THR A 315 -2.90 14.35 7.40
CA THR A 315 -3.05 13.87 8.78
C THR A 315 -3.63 12.45 8.87
N SER A 316 -4.19 11.93 7.79
CA SER A 316 -4.51 10.51 7.57
C SER A 316 -3.90 9.99 6.26
N ALA A 317 -3.98 8.68 6.03
CA ALA A 317 -3.57 8.06 4.77
C ALA A 317 -4.51 8.46 3.63
N GLU A 318 -5.81 8.51 3.91
CA GLU A 318 -6.89 8.89 3.01
C GLU A 318 -6.75 10.35 2.55
N GLU A 319 -6.39 11.28 3.44
CA GLU A 319 -6.15 12.70 3.09
C GLU A 319 -4.97 12.86 2.13
N ALA A 320 -3.92 12.06 2.31
CA ALA A 320 -2.80 12.01 1.35
C ALA A 320 -3.26 11.41 0.02
N ALA A 321 -3.93 10.26 0.05
CA ALA A 321 -4.39 9.55 -1.16
C ALA A 321 -5.30 10.44 -2.03
N GLY A 322 -6.28 11.12 -1.42
CA GLY A 322 -7.19 12.09 -2.07
C GLY A 322 -6.56 13.43 -2.46
N GLY A 323 -5.23 13.59 -2.40
CA GLY A 323 -4.58 14.78 -2.96
C GLY A 323 -4.87 16.09 -2.23
N GLY A 324 -5.13 16.01 -0.91
CA GLY A 324 -5.40 17.10 0.04
C GLY A 324 -5.30 18.54 -0.49
N ARG A 325 -6.46 19.20 -0.65
CA ARG A 325 -6.70 20.56 -1.20
C ARG A 325 -5.47 21.46 -1.30
N SER A 326 -4.75 21.37 -2.42
CA SER A 326 -3.54 22.16 -2.69
C SER A 326 -3.84 23.67 -2.85
N SER A 327 -3.72 24.42 -1.75
CA SER A 327 -3.94 25.87 -1.63
C SER A 327 -2.84 26.71 -2.29
N ALA A 328 -2.64 26.53 -3.60
CA ALA A 328 -1.63 27.27 -4.38
C ALA A 328 -1.78 28.81 -4.22
N PRO A 329 -0.71 29.54 -3.84
CA PRO A 329 -0.84 30.88 -3.28
C PRO A 329 -1.21 31.95 -4.32
N SER A 330 -2.49 32.31 -4.34
CA SER A 330 -2.98 33.48 -5.10
C SER A 330 -2.69 34.78 -4.34
N SER A 331 -1.80 35.60 -4.88
CA SER A 331 -1.30 36.80 -4.19
C SER A 331 -2.29 37.97 -4.24
N GLY A 332 -2.82 38.34 -3.07
CA GLY A 332 -3.63 39.55 -2.86
C GLY A 332 -3.39 40.13 -1.46
N GLU A 333 -3.00 41.40 -1.38
CA GLU A 333 -2.67 42.12 -0.13
C GLU A 333 -3.93 42.74 0.50
N ASP A 334 -4.04 42.67 1.84
CA ASP A 334 -4.83 43.55 2.76
C ASP A 334 -6.37 43.69 2.52
N GLU A 335 -7.25 43.78 3.52
CA GLU A 335 -7.13 44.19 4.94
C GLU A 335 -7.95 43.25 5.89
N SER A 336 -7.76 43.42 7.20
CA SER A 336 -8.44 42.69 8.28
C SER A 336 -9.92 43.03 8.51
N GLU A 337 -10.75 42.04 8.88
CA GLU A 337 -11.88 42.20 9.81
C GLU A 337 -11.93 41.02 10.81
N GLU A 338 -12.83 41.09 11.81
CA GLU A 338 -12.83 40.26 13.03
C GLU A 338 -13.53 38.88 12.84
N SER A 339 -13.39 38.02 13.85
CA SER A 339 -13.94 36.67 13.93
C SER A 339 -15.48 36.61 13.82
N ASP A 340 -15.97 35.74 12.94
CA ASP A 340 -17.22 34.99 13.11
C ASP A 340 -16.99 33.59 12.52
N GLU A 341 -17.08 32.55 13.34
CA GLU A 341 -17.07 31.15 12.88
C GLU A 341 -18.38 30.91 12.09
N LYS A 342 -18.25 30.58 10.81
CA LYS A 342 -19.37 30.02 10.05
C LYS A 342 -19.31 28.51 10.12
N GLU A 343 -20.24 27.95 10.86
CA GLU A 343 -20.80 26.63 10.58
C GLU A 343 -21.03 26.51 9.07
N ALA A 344 -20.54 25.44 8.43
CA ALA A 344 -20.98 25.09 7.09
C ALA A 344 -22.49 24.83 7.15
N GLN A 345 -23.27 25.47 6.28
CA GLN A 345 -24.71 25.27 6.31
C GLN A 345 -25.04 23.95 5.63
N LEU A 346 -25.19 22.89 6.42
CA LEU A 346 -25.66 21.57 6.01
C LEU A 346 -27.10 21.71 5.47
N GLU A 347 -27.16 21.99 4.17
CA GLU A 347 -28.36 22.51 3.50
C GLU A 347 -29.38 21.42 3.21
N ASN A 348 -28.93 20.17 3.03
CA ASN A 348 -29.79 19.03 2.80
C ASN A 348 -30.35 18.45 4.11
N LEU A 349 -31.42 17.66 3.98
CA LEU A 349 -31.99 16.83 5.03
C LEU A 349 -32.33 15.45 4.47
N LEU A 350 -31.66 14.41 4.96
CA LEU A 350 -32.05 13.02 4.79
C LEU A 350 -32.93 12.59 5.98
N LEU A 351 -33.97 11.81 5.72
CA LEU A 351 -34.91 11.30 6.73
C LEU A 351 -35.27 9.85 6.42
N PHE A 352 -35.00 8.96 7.35
CA PHE A 352 -35.46 7.57 7.34
C PHE A 352 -36.77 7.48 8.12
N ASP A 353 -37.86 7.14 7.45
CA ASP A 353 -39.19 6.96 8.04
C ASP A 353 -39.51 5.47 8.15
N GLY A 354 -39.33 4.90 9.35
CA GLY A 354 -39.49 3.47 9.60
C GLY A 354 -40.95 2.99 9.65
N SER A 355 -41.14 1.68 9.78
CA SER A 355 -42.44 1.00 9.74
C SER A 355 -42.74 0.24 11.04
N ASP A 356 -44.02 0.04 11.35
CA ASP A 356 -44.47 -0.89 12.42
C ASP A 356 -44.61 -2.34 11.92
N GLU A 357 -44.20 -2.62 10.68
CA GLU A 357 -44.20 -3.97 10.10
C GLU A 357 -42.92 -4.77 10.41
N ASP A 358 -41.71 -4.18 10.27
CA ASP A 358 -40.44 -4.75 10.76
C ASP A 358 -39.34 -3.67 10.91
N VAL A 359 -38.22 -4.04 11.52
CA VAL A 359 -37.00 -3.21 11.63
C VAL A 359 -36.36 -3.00 10.27
N SER A 360 -35.79 -1.82 10.01
CA SER A 360 -34.94 -1.55 8.84
C SER A 360 -33.57 -1.02 9.25
N ARG A 361 -32.51 -1.47 8.56
CA ARG A 361 -31.16 -0.91 8.64
C ARG A 361 -30.94 0.05 7.47
N TYR A 362 -30.06 1.01 7.64
CA TYR A 362 -29.62 1.86 6.54
C TYR A 362 -28.14 2.22 6.67
N GLU A 363 -27.50 2.50 5.54
CA GLU A 363 -26.17 3.11 5.42
C GLU A 363 -26.18 4.06 4.23
N PHE A 364 -25.50 5.20 4.33
CA PHE A 364 -25.41 6.18 3.25
C PHE A 364 -24.11 6.99 3.29
N VAL A 365 -23.69 7.48 2.12
CA VAL A 365 -22.44 8.23 1.90
C VAL A 365 -22.73 9.56 1.19
N VAL A 366 -21.99 10.62 1.53
CA VAL A 366 -22.14 11.96 0.95
C VAL A 366 -20.77 12.61 0.69
N ASP A 367 -20.70 13.48 -0.32
CA ASP A 367 -19.47 14.21 -0.72
C ASP A 367 -19.02 15.34 0.25
N GLY A 368 -19.47 15.30 1.52
CA GLY A 368 -19.36 16.41 2.47
C GLY A 368 -19.64 16.05 3.94
N GLU A 369 -19.93 17.07 4.75
CA GLU A 369 -20.13 16.93 6.20
C GLU A 369 -21.53 16.36 6.52
N ILE A 370 -21.63 15.45 7.51
CA ILE A 370 -22.89 14.91 8.06
C ILE A 370 -23.03 15.29 9.54
N GLU A 371 -24.23 15.72 9.95
CA GLU A 371 -24.65 15.80 11.36
C GLU A 371 -26.02 15.12 11.59
N LYS A 372 -26.23 14.51 12.75
CA LYS A 372 -27.56 14.01 13.17
C LYS A 372 -28.55 15.17 13.39
N SER A 373 -29.85 14.93 13.17
CA SER A 373 -30.89 15.96 13.21
C SER A 373 -32.17 15.50 13.95
N ASP A 374 -32.77 16.37 14.77
CA ASP A 374 -34.11 16.16 15.36
C ASP A 374 -35.27 16.56 14.41
N ALA A 375 -34.94 16.82 13.14
CA ALA A 375 -35.86 17.28 12.12
C ALA A 375 -37.03 16.31 11.91
N ASN A 376 -38.22 16.87 11.61
CA ASN A 376 -39.47 16.12 11.45
C ASN A 376 -39.87 15.22 12.65
N GLY A 377 -39.22 15.39 13.82
CA GLY A 377 -39.46 14.61 15.03
C GLY A 377 -38.64 13.33 15.13
N ALA A 378 -37.52 13.26 14.41
CA ALA A 378 -36.57 12.16 14.46
C ALA A 378 -35.87 12.01 15.82
N THR A 379 -35.31 10.82 16.05
CA THR A 379 -34.52 10.49 17.23
C THR A 379 -33.11 11.10 17.16
N LEU A 380 -32.55 11.34 18.34
CA LEU A 380 -31.13 11.67 18.54
C LEU A 380 -30.65 10.79 19.68
N ASP A 381 -30.08 9.63 19.36
CA ASP A 381 -29.42 8.77 20.32
C ASP A 381 -28.09 8.19 19.80
N ASP A 382 -27.45 7.36 20.61
CA ASP A 382 -26.11 6.84 20.38
C ASP A 382 -26.11 5.55 19.50
N GLY A 383 -27.24 5.20 18.88
CA GLY A 383 -27.44 3.98 18.09
C GLY A 383 -26.93 4.06 16.64
N ASP A 384 -27.09 5.20 15.97
CA ASP A 384 -26.48 5.47 14.66
C ASP A 384 -25.02 5.91 14.82
N ALA A 385 -24.16 5.59 13.84
CA ALA A 385 -22.80 6.10 13.76
C ALA A 385 -22.65 7.09 12.59
N ILE A 386 -21.64 7.95 12.70
CA ILE A 386 -21.11 8.75 11.59
C ILE A 386 -19.59 8.59 11.68
N GLU A 387 -18.99 7.92 10.70
CA GLU A 387 -17.56 7.65 10.64
C GLU A 387 -17.08 7.94 9.20
N ASP A 388 -16.08 8.82 9.07
CA ASP A 388 -15.37 9.18 7.83
C ASP A 388 -16.23 9.50 6.59
N GLY A 389 -17.39 10.13 6.78
CA GLY A 389 -18.30 10.55 5.69
C GLY A 389 -19.44 9.57 5.41
N THR A 390 -19.39 8.37 6.00
CA THR A 390 -20.46 7.37 6.00
C THR A 390 -21.31 7.51 7.26
N ALA A 391 -22.62 7.28 7.14
CA ALA A 391 -23.54 7.22 8.28
C ALA A 391 -24.49 6.02 8.19
N HIS A 392 -24.55 5.22 9.25
CA HIS A 392 -25.41 4.04 9.35
C HIS A 392 -26.23 4.00 10.63
N GLY A 393 -27.40 3.39 10.57
CA GLY A 393 -28.33 3.30 11.70
C GLY A 393 -29.48 2.32 11.48
N VAL A 394 -30.48 2.39 12.35
CA VAL A 394 -31.57 1.40 12.40
C VAL A 394 -32.89 2.06 12.83
N VAL A 395 -33.93 1.98 12.00
CA VAL A 395 -35.29 2.45 12.30
C VAL A 395 -36.27 1.28 12.52
N ALA A 396 -37.29 1.48 13.36
CA ALA A 396 -38.51 0.66 13.36
C ALA A 396 -39.76 1.57 13.42
N ASP A 397 -40.54 1.60 14.51
CA ASP A 397 -41.70 2.51 14.63
C ASP A 397 -41.32 3.99 14.95
N TRP A 398 -40.09 4.39 14.59
CA TRP A 398 -39.52 5.73 14.76
C TRP A 398 -38.88 6.25 13.46
N LYS A 399 -38.20 7.40 13.53
CA LYS A 399 -37.53 8.04 12.39
C LYS A 399 -36.16 8.53 12.82
N ASP A 400 -35.17 8.43 11.95
CA ASP A 400 -33.84 9.00 12.17
C ASP A 400 -33.51 9.94 11.00
N ALA A 401 -32.78 11.02 11.26
CA ALA A 401 -32.58 12.10 10.30
C ALA A 401 -31.21 12.73 10.40
N PHE A 402 -30.70 13.20 9.26
CA PHE A 402 -29.35 13.71 9.10
C PHE A 402 -29.36 14.97 8.25
N ARG A 403 -28.58 15.98 8.65
CA ARG A 403 -28.22 17.09 7.77
C ARG A 403 -26.91 16.77 7.09
N PHE A 404 -26.79 17.17 5.83
CA PHE A 404 -25.54 17.09 5.11
C PHE A 404 -25.35 18.27 4.15
N SER A 405 -24.10 18.54 3.79
CA SER A 405 -23.74 19.41 2.66
C SER A 405 -23.53 18.58 1.40
N GLY A 406 -23.90 19.10 0.22
CA GLY A 406 -23.49 18.51 -1.06
C GLY A 406 -24.41 17.41 -1.61
N SER A 407 -23.85 16.29 -2.04
CA SER A 407 -24.53 15.20 -2.78
C SER A 407 -24.78 13.97 -1.90
N LEU A 408 -25.85 13.22 -2.20
CA LEU A 408 -26.04 11.85 -1.68
C LEU A 408 -25.53 10.90 -2.76
N GLU A 409 -24.57 10.04 -2.43
CA GLU A 409 -23.84 9.21 -3.40
C GLU A 409 -24.28 7.76 -3.33
N GLU A 410 -24.22 7.18 -2.13
CA GLU A 410 -24.69 5.83 -1.81
C GLU A 410 -25.85 5.87 -0.83
N LEU A 411 -26.80 4.93 -0.96
CA LEU A 411 -27.93 4.77 -0.04
C LEU A 411 -28.43 3.31 -0.06
N THR A 412 -28.13 2.56 0.99
CA THR A 412 -28.68 1.21 1.19
C THR A 412 -29.77 1.23 2.28
N VAL A 413 -30.83 0.42 2.10
CA VAL A 413 -31.88 0.21 3.11
C VAL A 413 -32.33 -1.24 3.11
N ASP A 414 -31.88 -2.01 4.11
CA ASP A 414 -32.39 -3.35 4.40
C ASP A 414 -33.63 -3.24 5.29
N GLY A 415 -34.82 -3.17 4.69
CA GLY A 415 -36.10 -3.25 5.39
C GLY A 415 -37.20 -2.29 4.90
N PRO A 416 -38.40 -2.31 5.52
CA PRO A 416 -39.61 -1.61 5.06
C PRO A 416 -39.62 -0.08 5.23
N ALA A 417 -38.52 0.57 5.61
CA ALA A 417 -38.45 2.02 5.78
C ALA A 417 -38.63 2.79 4.45
N THR A 418 -39.00 4.07 4.54
CA THR A 418 -39.05 4.99 3.41
C THR A 418 -38.12 6.17 3.63
N VAL A 419 -37.22 6.39 2.68
CA VAL A 419 -36.26 7.50 2.71
C VAL A 419 -36.85 8.75 2.03
N TYR A 420 -36.57 9.91 2.62
CA TYR A 420 -36.83 11.22 2.01
C TYR A 420 -35.55 12.04 2.00
N CYS A 421 -35.21 12.65 0.86
CA CYS A 421 -34.23 13.71 0.77
C CYS A 421 -34.94 15.03 0.49
N ASN A 422 -34.73 16.06 1.32
CA ASN A 422 -35.31 17.39 1.16
C ASN A 422 -36.86 17.41 1.00
N ASP A 423 -37.56 16.60 1.80
CA ASP A 423 -39.02 16.32 1.76
C ASP A 423 -39.53 15.61 0.47
N GLU A 424 -38.67 15.21 -0.47
CA GLU A 424 -39.02 14.37 -1.63
C GLU A 424 -38.68 12.90 -1.35
N LYS A 425 -39.59 11.95 -1.67
CA LYS A 425 -39.29 10.51 -1.54
C LYS A 425 -38.32 10.12 -2.66
N ILE A 426 -37.26 9.44 -2.27
CA ILE A 426 -36.28 8.80 -3.16
C ILE A 426 -36.41 7.27 -3.08
N ASP A 427 -35.84 6.55 -4.04
CA ASP A 427 -35.67 5.09 -3.99
C ASP A 427 -34.18 4.78 -3.71
N PRO A 428 -33.83 3.89 -2.77
CA PRO A 428 -32.43 3.54 -2.51
C PRO A 428 -31.67 3.05 -3.75
N SER A 429 -32.34 2.28 -4.62
CA SER A 429 -31.76 1.76 -5.87
C SER A 429 -31.51 2.81 -6.98
N ASP A 430 -31.73 4.10 -6.71
CA ASP A 430 -31.30 5.20 -7.59
C ASP A 430 -29.88 5.71 -7.21
N TYR A 431 -29.18 5.05 -6.27
CA TYR A 431 -27.88 5.42 -5.67
C TYR A 431 -26.94 4.20 -5.55
N GLY A 432 -25.62 4.41 -5.48
CA GLY A 432 -24.59 3.37 -5.61
C GLY A 432 -24.04 3.21 -7.03
N GLU A 433 -23.13 2.24 -7.24
CA GLU A 433 -22.53 1.99 -8.57
C GLU A 433 -23.56 1.51 -9.61
N GLU A 434 -23.41 1.90 -10.89
CA GLU A 434 -24.13 1.22 -11.97
C GLU A 434 -23.59 -0.22 -12.10
N LEU A 435 -24.49 -1.21 -11.95
CA LEU A 435 -24.22 -2.64 -12.13
C LEU A 435 -24.78 -3.12 -13.49
N PRO A 436 -24.06 -2.94 -14.62
CA PRO A 436 -24.59 -3.15 -15.97
C PRO A 436 -24.72 -4.60 -16.43
N HIS A 437 -24.16 -5.58 -15.70
CA HIS A 437 -24.13 -6.99 -16.07
C HIS A 437 -24.96 -7.84 -15.11
N THR A 438 -25.66 -8.85 -15.64
CA THR A 438 -26.51 -9.76 -14.84
C THR A 438 -26.04 -11.20 -15.00
N LEU A 439 -25.71 -11.85 -13.88
CA LEU A 439 -25.38 -13.27 -13.81
C LEU A 439 -26.56 -14.06 -13.22
N GLU A 440 -27.00 -15.12 -13.89
CA GLU A 440 -28.03 -16.05 -13.40
C GLU A 440 -27.42 -17.44 -13.15
N VAL A 441 -27.62 -17.99 -11.95
CA VAL A 441 -27.22 -19.36 -11.57
C VAL A 441 -28.47 -20.21 -11.32
N ASP A 442 -28.74 -21.17 -12.21
CA ASP A 442 -29.97 -21.99 -12.25
C ASP A 442 -29.71 -23.43 -11.76
N GLY A 443 -30.34 -23.78 -10.63
CA GLY A 443 -30.14 -25.03 -9.89
C GLY A 443 -30.73 -26.26 -10.59
N SER A 444 -29.98 -27.37 -10.59
CA SER A 444 -30.32 -28.58 -11.33
C SER A 444 -31.25 -29.56 -10.57
N GLY A 445 -31.78 -29.18 -9.41
CA GLY A 445 -32.47 -30.07 -8.47
C GLY A 445 -31.52 -30.96 -7.66
N THR A 446 -30.23 -30.61 -7.65
CA THR A 446 -29.17 -31.16 -6.79
C THR A 446 -28.49 -29.96 -6.12
N PRO A 447 -28.27 -29.96 -4.79
CA PRO A 447 -27.55 -28.87 -4.13
C PRO A 447 -26.19 -28.65 -4.80
N THR A 448 -25.95 -27.42 -5.23
CA THR A 448 -24.71 -27.00 -5.89
C THR A 448 -24.18 -25.79 -5.17
N SER A 449 -22.95 -25.88 -4.65
CA SER A 449 -22.25 -24.78 -4.00
C SER A 449 -21.30 -24.12 -5.00
N PHE A 450 -21.32 -22.80 -5.07
CA PHE A 450 -20.60 -22.03 -6.08
C PHE A 450 -19.88 -20.82 -5.49
N GLU A 451 -18.77 -20.48 -6.11
CA GLU A 451 -18.05 -19.23 -5.95
C GLU A 451 -18.07 -18.47 -7.29
N ILE A 452 -18.23 -17.15 -7.21
CA ILE A 452 -18.17 -16.21 -8.34
C ILE A 452 -17.21 -15.11 -7.92
N THR A 453 -16.29 -14.71 -8.80
CA THR A 453 -15.52 -13.49 -8.62
C THR A 453 -15.64 -12.61 -9.87
N VAL A 454 -15.74 -11.30 -9.66
CA VAL A 454 -15.73 -10.26 -10.69
C VAL A 454 -14.55 -9.30 -10.47
N ASP A 455 -14.26 -8.41 -11.42
CA ASP A 455 -13.26 -7.34 -11.27
C ASP A 455 -13.83 -5.96 -10.86
N GLY A 456 -15.14 -5.88 -10.61
CA GLY A 456 -15.83 -4.74 -9.99
C GLY A 456 -16.67 -5.14 -8.76
N THR A 457 -17.82 -4.51 -8.58
CA THR A 457 -18.77 -4.76 -7.47
C THR A 457 -19.81 -5.79 -7.89
N VAL A 458 -20.33 -6.60 -6.95
CA VAL A 458 -21.38 -7.61 -7.20
C VAL A 458 -22.40 -7.66 -6.07
N GLU A 459 -23.69 -7.64 -6.42
CA GLU A 459 -24.82 -7.66 -5.49
C GLU A 459 -25.83 -8.77 -5.83
N LEU A 460 -26.66 -9.16 -4.85
CA LEU A 460 -27.76 -10.10 -5.06
C LEU A 460 -29.01 -9.36 -5.59
N ALA A 461 -29.49 -9.74 -6.77
CA ALA A 461 -30.54 -9.02 -7.48
C ALA A 461 -31.97 -9.31 -6.95
N GLY A 462 -32.43 -8.50 -6.00
CA GLY A 462 -33.85 -8.34 -5.62
C GLY A 462 -34.35 -9.18 -4.43
N ASP A 463 -35.62 -8.95 -4.06
CA ASP A 463 -36.31 -9.43 -2.82
C ASP A 463 -36.49 -10.97 -2.70
N ALA A 464 -35.70 -11.78 -3.39
CA ALA A 464 -35.87 -13.22 -3.51
C ALA A 464 -35.32 -13.99 -2.29
N ASP A 465 -35.96 -13.83 -1.11
CA ASP A 465 -35.74 -14.60 0.13
C ASP A 465 -35.38 -16.08 -0.17
N PRO A 466 -34.09 -16.45 -0.13
CA PRO A 466 -33.62 -17.72 -0.67
C PRO A 466 -33.72 -18.77 0.44
N GLY A 467 -34.95 -19.20 0.72
CA GLY A 467 -35.27 -19.98 1.92
C GLY A 467 -34.39 -21.23 2.14
N ASP A 468 -33.63 -21.21 3.24
CA ASP A 468 -32.61 -22.18 3.67
C ASP A 468 -31.26 -22.15 2.88
N GLU A 469 -31.07 -21.25 1.90
CA GLU A 469 -29.79 -21.02 1.20
C GLU A 469 -29.05 -19.81 1.81
N VAL A 470 -27.70 -19.83 1.84
CA VAL A 470 -26.88 -18.76 2.43
C VAL A 470 -25.94 -18.17 1.37
N THR A 471 -26.23 -16.95 0.95
CA THR A 471 -25.35 -16.11 0.15
C THR A 471 -24.45 -15.29 1.07
N ALA A 472 -23.13 -15.33 0.84
CA ALA A 472 -22.16 -14.44 1.43
C ALA A 472 -21.44 -13.67 0.31
N ILE A 473 -21.43 -12.34 0.41
CA ILE A 473 -20.70 -11.44 -0.50
C ILE A 473 -19.55 -10.81 0.30
N SER A 474 -18.36 -10.76 -0.29
CA SER A 474 -17.14 -10.26 0.36
C SER A 474 -16.29 -9.55 -0.69
N GLY A 475 -16.51 -8.24 -0.86
CA GLY A 475 -15.92 -7.49 -1.98
C GLY A 475 -16.46 -8.01 -3.31
N SER A 476 -15.57 -8.25 -4.28
CA SER A 476 -15.96 -8.72 -5.62
C SER A 476 -16.25 -10.22 -5.73
N THR A 477 -16.28 -10.95 -4.61
CA THR A 477 -16.53 -12.41 -4.56
C THR A 477 -17.85 -12.74 -3.86
N VAL A 478 -18.65 -13.61 -4.49
CA VAL A 478 -19.85 -14.23 -3.93
C VAL A 478 -19.58 -15.72 -3.66
N GLN A 479 -19.89 -16.18 -2.45
CA GLN A 479 -20.04 -17.60 -2.13
C GLN A 479 -21.51 -17.89 -1.83
N SER A 480 -22.11 -18.87 -2.52
CA SER A 480 -23.51 -19.25 -2.30
C SER A 480 -23.76 -20.72 -2.67
N SER A 481 -25.00 -21.18 -2.51
CA SER A 481 -25.45 -22.50 -2.94
C SER A 481 -26.89 -22.46 -3.43
N VAL A 482 -27.17 -23.17 -4.52
CA VAL A 482 -28.52 -23.26 -5.12
C VAL A 482 -28.94 -24.72 -5.30
N THR A 483 -30.22 -25.03 -5.04
CA THR A 483 -30.79 -26.39 -5.22
C THR A 483 -31.90 -26.46 -6.26
N ASP A 484 -33.04 -25.81 -6.00
CA ASP A 484 -34.30 -25.90 -6.77
C ASP A 484 -34.82 -24.47 -7.06
N GLY A 485 -33.99 -23.64 -7.70
CA GLY A 485 -34.29 -22.23 -7.98
C GLY A 485 -33.24 -21.59 -8.88
N THR A 486 -33.39 -20.28 -9.11
CA THR A 486 -32.41 -19.46 -9.84
C THR A 486 -32.01 -18.31 -8.92
N GLN A 487 -30.71 -18.14 -8.67
CA GLN A 487 -30.17 -16.94 -8.03
C GLN A 487 -29.68 -15.98 -9.12
N THR A 488 -29.88 -14.68 -8.92
CA THR A 488 -29.49 -13.64 -9.88
C THR A 488 -28.60 -12.62 -9.15
N PHE A 489 -27.52 -12.22 -9.79
CA PHE A 489 -26.57 -11.24 -9.29
C PHE A 489 -26.38 -10.15 -10.34
N ASP A 490 -26.48 -8.89 -9.96
CA ASP A 490 -26.11 -7.78 -10.81
C ASP A 490 -24.70 -7.31 -10.40
N PHE A 491 -23.86 -6.95 -11.39
CA PHE A 491 -22.45 -6.63 -11.14
C PHE A 491 -21.86 -5.60 -12.11
N SER A 492 -20.78 -4.95 -11.68
CA SER A 492 -19.92 -4.06 -12.46
C SER A 492 -18.59 -4.75 -12.82
N GLY A 493 -17.93 -4.30 -13.88
CA GLY A 493 -16.69 -4.91 -14.38
C GLY A 493 -16.91 -6.18 -15.21
N THR A 494 -16.02 -7.17 -15.09
CA THR A 494 -16.06 -8.44 -15.82
C THR A 494 -16.00 -9.65 -14.89
N LEU A 495 -16.60 -10.76 -15.34
CA LEU A 495 -16.63 -12.04 -14.64
C LEU A 495 -15.26 -12.74 -14.78
N THR A 496 -14.56 -12.98 -13.67
CA THR A 496 -13.17 -13.48 -13.66
C THR A 496 -13.07 -14.95 -13.26
N ASP A 497 -13.82 -15.39 -12.24
CA ASP A 497 -13.96 -16.80 -11.85
C ASP A 497 -15.44 -17.19 -11.69
N VAL A 498 -15.77 -18.42 -12.09
CA VAL A 498 -16.98 -19.12 -11.64
C VAL A 498 -16.61 -20.58 -11.41
N SER A 499 -16.68 -21.03 -10.16
CA SER A 499 -16.28 -22.38 -9.76
C SER A 499 -17.36 -23.07 -8.92
N PHE A 500 -17.51 -24.38 -9.11
CA PHE A 500 -18.40 -25.23 -8.31
C PHE A 500 -17.57 -26.01 -7.28
N THR A 501 -17.89 -25.85 -5.99
CA THR A 501 -17.23 -26.54 -4.88
C THR A 501 -17.91 -27.87 -4.53
N ASP A 502 -19.22 -28.00 -4.80
CA ASP A 502 -19.95 -29.27 -4.93
C ASP A 502 -21.10 -29.07 -5.94
N GLY A 503 -21.54 -30.14 -6.61
CA GLY A 503 -22.65 -30.12 -7.58
C GLY A 503 -22.31 -29.58 -8.99
N GLU A 504 -23.37 -29.30 -9.76
CA GLU A 504 -23.35 -28.70 -11.10
C GLU A 504 -24.65 -27.91 -11.34
N ALA A 505 -24.52 -26.62 -11.70
CA ALA A 505 -25.63 -25.72 -12.04
C ALA A 505 -25.51 -25.16 -13.47
N MET A 506 -26.57 -24.52 -13.95
CA MET A 506 -26.49 -23.65 -15.13
C MET A 506 -25.97 -22.27 -14.73
N VAL A 507 -25.18 -21.63 -15.61
CA VAL A 507 -24.80 -20.21 -15.45
C VAL A 507 -25.06 -19.47 -16.77
N SER A 508 -25.67 -18.30 -16.68
CA SER A 508 -25.86 -17.36 -17.80
C SER A 508 -25.33 -15.97 -17.42
N LEU A 509 -24.69 -15.30 -18.37
CA LEU A 509 -24.25 -13.91 -18.27
C LEU A 509 -25.01 -13.10 -19.33
N ASP A 510 -25.66 -12.00 -18.91
CA ASP A 510 -26.51 -11.13 -19.73
C ASP A 510 -27.59 -11.90 -20.54
N GLY A 511 -28.05 -13.03 -19.97
CA GLY A 511 -29.00 -13.95 -20.59
C GLY A 511 -28.43 -14.87 -21.68
N GLU A 512 -27.12 -14.87 -21.95
CA GLU A 512 -26.43 -15.89 -22.74
C GLU A 512 -25.76 -16.93 -21.84
N ARG A 513 -25.99 -18.21 -22.12
CA ARG A 513 -25.48 -19.32 -21.30
C ARG A 513 -23.99 -19.54 -21.57
N ILE A 514 -23.16 -19.35 -20.54
CA ILE A 514 -21.71 -19.51 -20.61
C ILE A 514 -21.27 -20.96 -20.39
N ASP A 515 -20.00 -21.24 -20.74
CA ASP A 515 -19.28 -22.44 -20.32
C ASP A 515 -18.27 -22.01 -19.26
N ILE A 516 -18.50 -22.40 -18.00
CA ILE A 516 -17.64 -21.98 -16.88
C ILE A 516 -16.20 -22.51 -16.99
N SER A 517 -15.92 -23.48 -17.89
CA SER A 517 -14.54 -23.91 -18.15
C SER A 517 -13.72 -22.92 -19.01
N GLU A 518 -14.34 -21.83 -19.48
CA GLU A 518 -13.66 -20.68 -20.08
C GLU A 518 -13.39 -19.55 -19.05
N TYR A 519 -13.78 -19.74 -17.77
CA TYR A 519 -13.62 -18.79 -16.65
C TYR A 519 -12.81 -19.44 -15.52
N GLY A 520 -12.04 -18.64 -14.77
CA GLY A 520 -11.02 -19.15 -13.84
C GLY A 520 -9.79 -19.76 -14.53
N ASP A 521 -8.60 -19.67 -13.92
CA ASP A 521 -7.39 -20.29 -14.47
C ASP A 521 -7.35 -21.81 -14.22
N GLN A 522 -8.16 -22.57 -14.95
CA GLN A 522 -8.08 -24.04 -14.99
C GLN A 522 -6.87 -24.56 -15.79
N SER A 523 -5.70 -23.95 -15.58
CA SER A 523 -4.41 -24.59 -15.74
C SER A 523 -4.26 -25.72 -14.70
N LEU A 524 -4.94 -26.84 -14.96
CA LEU A 524 -5.02 -27.99 -14.06
C LEU A 524 -3.62 -28.54 -13.75
N LEU A 525 -3.12 -28.19 -12.56
CA LEU A 525 -1.77 -28.49 -12.05
C LEU A 525 -1.31 -29.91 -12.47
N PRO A 526 -0.36 -30.03 -13.41
CA PRO A 526 -0.19 -31.24 -14.23
C PRO A 526 0.64 -32.34 -13.58
N HIS A 527 1.30 -32.08 -12.45
CA HIS A 527 2.24 -33.01 -11.81
C HIS A 527 1.67 -33.49 -10.47
N ALA A 528 1.88 -34.76 -10.13
CA ALA A 528 1.40 -35.36 -8.88
C ALA A 528 2.58 -35.77 -7.98
N LEU A 529 2.49 -35.44 -6.70
CA LEU A 529 3.34 -35.99 -5.64
C LEU A 529 2.44 -36.76 -4.67
N VAL A 530 2.74 -38.04 -4.45
CA VAL A 530 2.10 -38.87 -3.43
C VAL A 530 3.13 -39.25 -2.37
N ILE A 531 2.84 -38.98 -1.11
CA ILE A 531 3.59 -39.48 0.04
C ILE A 531 2.84 -40.67 0.62
N ASP A 532 3.44 -41.86 0.60
CA ASP A 532 2.83 -43.10 1.07
C ASP A 532 3.50 -43.58 2.37
N GLY A 533 2.75 -43.50 3.47
CA GLY A 533 3.13 -44.02 4.78
C GLY A 533 2.39 -45.29 5.20
N THR A 534 1.71 -45.99 4.29
CA THR A 534 0.92 -47.20 4.61
C THR A 534 1.79 -48.41 4.96
N ASP A 535 2.96 -48.54 4.32
CA ASP A 535 3.95 -49.61 4.54
C ASP A 535 5.04 -49.23 5.57
N ALA A 536 5.00 -48.03 6.18
CA ALA A 536 6.02 -47.53 7.10
C ALA A 536 5.95 -48.18 8.51
N GLU A 537 7.10 -48.39 9.18
CA GLU A 537 7.12 -48.94 10.55
C GLU A 537 6.72 -47.90 11.64
N GLY A 538 6.43 -46.65 11.26
CA GLY A 538 5.99 -45.57 12.15
C GLY A 538 5.62 -44.27 11.41
N PRO A 539 5.17 -43.23 12.14
CA PRO A 539 4.85 -41.93 11.57
C PRO A 539 6.08 -41.30 10.90
N SER A 540 5.86 -40.64 9.76
CA SER A 540 6.91 -40.02 8.94
C SER A 540 6.49 -38.60 8.56
N SER A 541 7.22 -37.59 9.03
CA SER A 541 6.99 -36.19 8.64
C SER A 541 7.76 -35.86 7.36
N TYR A 542 7.21 -35.02 6.50
CA TYR A 542 7.84 -34.58 5.27
C TYR A 542 7.75 -33.07 5.08
N SER A 543 8.62 -32.55 4.22
CA SER A 543 8.55 -31.19 3.71
C SER A 543 9.07 -31.14 2.28
N PHE A 544 8.38 -30.44 1.39
CA PHE A 544 8.83 -30.19 0.03
C PHE A 544 8.54 -28.76 -0.42
N GLU A 545 9.04 -28.41 -1.59
CA GLU A 545 9.06 -27.05 -2.13
C GLU A 545 9.07 -27.15 -3.66
N VAL A 546 8.17 -26.44 -4.33
CA VAL A 546 8.08 -26.36 -5.81
C VAL A 546 8.34 -24.92 -6.28
N ASP A 547 8.80 -24.74 -7.52
CA ASP A 547 8.94 -23.41 -8.15
C ASP A 547 7.65 -22.92 -8.86
N GLY A 548 6.50 -23.43 -8.41
CA GLY A 548 5.17 -23.16 -8.93
C GLY A 548 4.07 -23.43 -7.88
N ARG A 549 2.83 -23.56 -8.33
CA ARG A 549 1.65 -23.75 -7.48
C ARG A 549 1.54 -25.18 -6.96
N VAL A 550 0.98 -25.38 -5.77
CA VAL A 550 0.67 -26.70 -5.19
C VAL A 550 -0.63 -26.70 -4.40
N VAL A 551 -1.42 -27.78 -4.51
CA VAL A 551 -2.67 -28.00 -3.75
C VAL A 551 -2.79 -29.45 -3.29
N GLN A 552 -3.45 -29.70 -2.16
CA GLN A 552 -3.81 -31.06 -1.69
C GLN A 552 -4.77 -31.76 -2.68
N SER A 553 -4.83 -33.11 -2.61
CA SER A 553 -5.69 -33.91 -3.47
C SER A 553 -6.00 -35.30 -2.93
N GLY A 554 -7.24 -35.76 -3.10
CA GLY A 554 -7.62 -37.17 -2.94
C GLY A 554 -7.10 -38.12 -4.04
N TYR A 555 -6.03 -37.76 -4.76
CA TYR A 555 -5.46 -38.58 -5.83
C TYR A 555 -4.96 -39.93 -5.27
N ARG A 556 -5.32 -41.03 -5.94
CA ARG A 556 -5.10 -42.42 -5.47
C ARG A 556 -5.71 -42.77 -4.10
N GLU A 557 -6.86 -42.20 -3.75
CA GLU A 557 -7.54 -42.42 -2.46
C GLU A 557 -6.74 -41.88 -1.25
N ALA A 558 -5.87 -40.89 -1.49
CA ALA A 558 -5.17 -40.15 -0.44
C ALA A 558 -6.13 -39.34 0.45
N THR A 559 -5.68 -39.03 1.66
CA THR A 559 -6.34 -38.11 2.58
C THR A 559 -6.09 -36.66 2.19
N ILE A 560 -7.07 -35.82 2.50
CA ILE A 560 -6.92 -34.37 2.65
C ILE A 560 -6.96 -34.16 4.16
N ASP A 561 -5.88 -33.63 4.74
CA ASP A 561 -5.68 -33.50 6.18
C ASP A 561 -5.46 -32.01 6.52
N ASP A 562 -6.23 -31.46 7.45
CA ASP A 562 -6.14 -30.06 7.87
C ASP A 562 -4.98 -29.77 8.85
N GLU A 563 -4.19 -30.78 9.24
CA GLU A 563 -2.90 -30.58 9.91
C GLU A 563 -1.71 -30.32 8.94
N ASP A 564 -1.90 -30.49 7.62
CA ASP A 564 -0.90 -30.08 6.60
C ASP A 564 -0.81 -28.55 6.46
N VAL A 565 0.41 -28.04 6.25
CA VAL A 565 0.65 -26.61 5.96
C VAL A 565 1.18 -26.46 4.54
N ILE A 566 0.47 -25.69 3.72
CA ILE A 566 0.94 -25.16 2.42
C ILE A 566 1.18 -23.65 2.58
N ASP A 567 2.33 -23.16 2.10
CA ASP A 567 2.82 -21.79 2.24
C ASP A 567 3.74 -21.48 1.05
N ASP A 568 3.29 -20.65 0.10
CA ASP A 568 3.95 -20.28 -1.18
C ASP A 568 4.82 -21.38 -1.83
N GLY A 569 4.18 -22.43 -2.34
CA GLY A 569 4.87 -23.56 -2.99
C GLY A 569 5.61 -24.51 -2.05
N ALA A 570 5.83 -24.14 -0.79
CA ALA A 570 6.36 -25.01 0.25
C ALA A 570 5.24 -25.74 1.00
N VAL A 571 5.48 -27.01 1.34
CA VAL A 571 4.52 -27.90 1.97
C VAL A 571 5.17 -28.64 3.14
N ARG A 572 4.45 -28.82 4.24
CA ARG A 572 4.87 -29.59 5.42
C ARG A 572 3.70 -30.44 5.94
N GLY A 573 3.91 -31.74 6.07
CA GLY A 573 2.86 -32.70 6.45
C GLY A 573 3.41 -33.96 7.13
N ALA A 574 2.55 -34.91 7.48
CA ALA A 574 2.97 -36.17 8.11
C ALA A 574 2.02 -37.36 7.90
N VAL A 575 2.52 -38.44 7.29
CA VAL A 575 1.79 -39.71 7.15
C VAL A 575 2.04 -40.68 8.31
N ALA A 576 1.02 -41.37 8.81
CA ALA A 576 1.17 -42.42 9.82
C ALA A 576 0.24 -43.65 9.59
N GLY A 577 0.29 -44.23 8.38
CA GLY A 577 -0.54 -45.37 7.98
C GLY A 577 -1.56 -45.06 6.88
N TRP A 578 -1.43 -43.90 6.24
CA TRP A 578 -2.24 -43.41 5.11
C TRP A 578 -1.34 -42.86 4.00
N LEU A 579 -1.93 -42.25 2.98
CA LEU A 579 -1.23 -41.53 1.91
C LEU A 579 -1.75 -40.09 1.86
N ASP A 580 -0.85 -39.14 1.66
CA ASP A 580 -1.20 -37.76 1.32
C ASP A 580 -0.79 -37.52 -0.13
N ALA A 581 -1.53 -36.70 -0.87
CA ALA A 581 -1.21 -36.40 -2.26
C ALA A 581 -1.48 -34.95 -2.63
N TYR A 582 -0.68 -34.46 -3.58
CA TYR A 582 -0.70 -33.08 -4.04
C TYR A 582 -0.63 -33.01 -5.56
N TRP A 583 -1.32 -32.02 -6.14
CA TRP A 583 -1.07 -31.58 -7.51
C TRP A 583 -0.21 -30.33 -7.51
N PHE A 584 0.75 -30.24 -8.42
CA PHE A 584 1.63 -29.09 -8.58
C PHE A 584 1.91 -28.73 -10.05
N ASP A 585 2.28 -27.48 -10.29
CA ASP A 585 3.05 -27.04 -11.46
C ASP A 585 4.49 -26.64 -11.05
N GLY A 586 5.41 -26.50 -12.01
CA GLY A 586 6.83 -26.27 -11.73
C GLY A 586 7.66 -27.53 -11.41
N ASP A 587 8.91 -27.33 -10.98
CA ASP A 587 9.86 -28.35 -10.55
C ASP A 587 9.99 -28.39 -9.01
N ILE A 588 10.16 -29.58 -8.44
CA ILE A 588 10.42 -29.74 -6.99
C ILE A 588 11.85 -29.27 -6.68
N GLN A 589 11.98 -28.11 -6.03
CA GLN A 589 13.26 -27.55 -5.57
C GLN A 589 13.86 -28.36 -4.41
N SER A 590 13.02 -28.78 -3.45
CA SER A 590 13.46 -29.56 -2.29
C SER A 590 12.41 -30.60 -1.86
N LEU A 591 12.87 -31.74 -1.33
CA LEU A 591 12.03 -32.78 -0.72
C LEU A 591 12.84 -33.47 0.39
N THR A 592 12.28 -33.47 1.60
CA THR A 592 12.83 -34.14 2.79
C THR A 592 11.75 -35.01 3.42
N ILE A 593 12.09 -36.25 3.78
CA ILE A 593 11.24 -37.16 4.54
C ILE A 593 12.02 -37.63 5.77
N ILE A 594 11.40 -37.59 6.94
CA ILE A 594 11.95 -38.02 8.22
C ILE A 594 11.08 -39.15 8.76
N GLY A 595 11.42 -40.37 8.34
CA GLY A 595 10.70 -41.60 8.68
C GLY A 595 10.96 -42.69 7.63
N ASP A 596 10.06 -43.65 7.52
CA ASP A 596 10.13 -44.79 6.60
C ASP A 596 9.11 -44.72 5.45
N ALA A 597 8.32 -43.64 5.36
CA ALA A 597 7.42 -43.37 4.23
C ALA A 597 8.16 -43.16 2.90
N SER A 598 7.46 -43.37 1.79
CA SER A 598 7.97 -43.23 0.43
C SER A 598 7.30 -42.09 -0.33
N ALA A 599 7.92 -41.62 -1.42
CA ALA A 599 7.36 -40.61 -2.32
C ALA A 599 7.35 -41.09 -3.77
N ASP A 600 6.24 -40.82 -4.48
CA ASP A 600 6.06 -41.10 -5.90
C ASP A 600 5.74 -39.78 -6.65
N ILE A 601 6.76 -39.24 -7.34
CA ILE A 601 6.69 -38.00 -8.11
C ILE A 601 6.39 -38.33 -9.57
N GLN A 602 5.30 -37.80 -10.11
CA GLN A 602 4.83 -38.04 -11.48
C GLN A 602 4.59 -36.72 -12.21
N TYR A 603 5.55 -36.33 -13.03
CA TYR A 603 5.39 -35.23 -13.99
C TYR A 603 4.40 -35.64 -15.10
N ASN A 604 3.52 -34.72 -15.49
CA ASN A 604 2.42 -34.91 -16.46
C ASN A 604 1.55 -36.14 -16.14
N ALA A 605 1.10 -36.24 -14.89
CA ALA A 605 0.26 -37.34 -14.41
C ALA A 605 -1.20 -37.27 -14.90
N ARG A 606 -1.63 -36.13 -15.47
CA ARG A 606 -2.96 -35.95 -16.10
C ARG A 606 -3.01 -36.40 -17.58
N ASP A 607 -1.87 -36.69 -18.21
CA ASP A 607 -1.73 -36.98 -19.66
C ASP A 607 -1.64 -38.50 -20.02
N GLN A 608 -2.07 -39.41 -19.15
CA GLN A 608 -1.80 -40.88 -19.26
C GLN A 608 -3.03 -41.78 -19.37
#